data_AF-A0A2M9IPD4-F1
#
_entry.id   AF-A0A2M9IPD4-F1
#
_cell.length_a   1.000
_cell.length_b   1.000
_cell.length_c   1.000
_cell.angle_alpha   90.00
_cell.angle_beta   90.00
_cell.angle_gamma   90.00
#
_symmetry.space_group_name_H-M   'P 1'
#
loop_
_entity.id
_entity.type
_entity.pdbx_description
1 polymer ?
#
loop_
_entity_poly.entity_id
_entity_poly.type
_entity_poly.pdbx_seq_one_letter_code
_entity_poly.pdbx_strand_id
1 'polypeptide(L)'
;MPPCPRLPLQAVLFDMDGTLVDTERLWWEAVEHVAGRPLTEADQPEVLGRPVEHTAGWLAAACGAPAADVARELHREFTDRVRTGTVPRPGALDLLDALAREGVPTALVTASPRTVADIVLGVLGPGRLTVSVTSDDTDRTKPAPDPYLAACRALGVDPAACVAVEDTQTGVSSAEAAGCAVLAVPSLAPIDAAPGRRLRESLTGVTPEELSAMVSGELRVMSWNLWLGGSKVDDHRAKQLEAILECGADVVGLQETGGTAAQELAGELGWYHHRAGENLGVISRHPITAHLGDPDVGFYGAAGVRIALAPGREVDVWTAHLHYTPYGPYESAFDGLAADLLIAHEEVRLTQMRDALRRIAEEGDPAVPVVLVGDFNCPSHLDRPDVAWPVTKAAEEAGLRDSYREARPDPAADPGHTWSPIHPVHEDGSGRPEPQDRIDYVLHRGLRVLDSRTYVRGTPRPWPDVAGNDWPSDHAAVVTAFGVPAGHRGRRGA
;
A
#
# COMPACT_ATOMS: atom_id res chain seq x y z
N MET A 1 0.52 -26.65 -0.82
CA MET A 1 -0.10 -25.32 -0.58
C MET A 1 0.96 -24.27 -0.86
N PRO A 2 0.68 -23.26 -1.69
CA PRO A 2 1.59 -22.11 -1.78
C PRO A 2 1.64 -21.40 -0.41
N PRO A 3 2.77 -20.79 -0.02
CA PRO A 3 2.86 -20.06 1.25
C PRO A 3 1.85 -18.90 1.24
N CYS A 4 1.16 -18.71 2.37
CA CYS A 4 0.31 -17.54 2.60
C CYS A 4 1.15 -16.27 2.34
N PRO A 5 0.65 -15.28 1.59
CA PRO A 5 1.41 -14.05 1.35
C PRO A 5 1.78 -13.42 2.69
N ARG A 6 3.08 -13.19 2.91
CA ARG A 6 3.56 -12.52 4.12
C ARG A 6 2.95 -11.11 4.17
N LEU A 7 2.40 -10.72 5.32
CA LEU A 7 1.95 -9.35 5.53
C LEU A 7 3.12 -8.39 5.28
N PRO A 8 2.88 -7.23 4.65
CA PRO A 8 3.91 -6.21 4.48
C PRO A 8 4.36 -5.53 5.78
N LEU A 9 3.72 -5.84 6.90
CA LEU A 9 4.18 -5.44 8.23
C LEU A 9 5.41 -6.24 8.66
N GLN A 10 6.55 -5.58 8.84
CA GLN A 10 7.78 -6.24 9.28
C GLN A 10 7.88 -6.40 10.80
N ALA A 11 7.34 -5.45 11.57
CA ALA A 11 7.26 -5.53 13.03
C ALA A 11 6.21 -4.58 13.60
N VAL A 12 5.82 -4.83 14.86
CA VAL A 12 5.05 -3.88 15.67
C VAL A 12 5.85 -3.51 16.92
N LEU A 13 6.02 -2.20 17.14
CA LEU A 13 6.81 -1.62 18.21
C LEU A 13 5.86 -1.01 19.24
N PHE A 14 5.74 -1.62 20.41
CA PHE A 14 4.80 -1.19 21.43
C PHE A 14 5.48 -0.33 22.48
N ASP A 15 4.89 0.82 22.79
CA ASP A 15 5.10 1.43 24.09
C ASP A 15 4.52 0.55 25.22
N MET A 16 4.97 0.80 26.46
CA MET A 16 4.59 0.04 27.63
C MET A 16 3.45 0.70 28.42
N ASP A 17 3.71 1.90 28.94
CA ASP A 17 2.94 2.58 29.97
C ASP A 17 1.74 3.27 29.33
N GLY A 18 0.50 2.92 29.72
CA GLY A 18 -0.73 3.43 29.07
C GLY A 18 -1.07 2.74 27.74
N THR A 19 -0.08 2.14 27.07
CA THR A 19 -0.25 1.38 25.82
C THR A 19 -0.54 -0.11 26.03
N LEU A 20 0.40 -0.87 26.62
CA LEU A 20 0.24 -2.31 26.86
C LEU A 20 -0.30 -2.60 28.25
N VAL A 21 0.05 -1.78 29.23
CA VAL A 21 -0.35 -1.94 30.63
C VAL A 21 -0.75 -0.59 31.23
N ASP A 22 -1.71 -0.62 32.17
CA ASP A 22 -2.09 0.56 32.94
C ASP A 22 -1.19 0.69 34.18
N THR A 23 -0.04 1.34 34.00
CA THR A 23 0.93 1.66 35.06
C THR A 23 0.70 3.06 35.64
N GLU A 24 0.00 3.94 34.94
CA GLU A 24 -0.29 5.30 35.39
C GLU A 24 -1.17 5.30 36.64
N ARG A 25 -2.17 4.40 36.71
CA ARG A 25 -2.95 4.20 37.93
C ARG A 25 -2.08 3.77 39.11
N LEU A 26 -1.12 2.87 38.87
CA LEU A 26 -0.22 2.38 39.92
C LEU A 26 0.75 3.48 40.38
N TRP A 27 1.20 4.33 39.47
CA TRP A 27 2.01 5.50 39.79
C TRP A 27 1.22 6.50 40.65
N TRP A 28 -0.01 6.82 40.26
CA TRP A 28 -0.89 7.70 41.03
C TRP A 28 -1.07 7.20 42.47
N GLU A 29 -1.42 5.92 42.64
CA GLU A 29 -1.60 5.32 43.95
C GLU A 29 -0.29 5.25 44.77
N ALA A 30 0.87 5.12 44.12
CA ALA A 30 2.17 5.19 44.78
C ALA A 30 2.44 6.60 45.33
N VAL A 31 2.16 7.62 44.53
CA VAL A 31 2.34 9.03 44.92
C VAL A 31 1.36 9.40 46.03
N GLU A 32 0.10 8.93 45.98
CA GLU A 32 -0.86 9.10 47.09
C GLU A 32 -0.36 8.48 48.40
N HIS A 33 0.24 7.29 48.31
CA HIS A 33 0.80 6.61 49.47
C HIS A 33 1.94 7.42 50.10
N VAL A 34 2.91 7.84 49.28
CA VAL A 34 4.08 8.62 49.75
C VAL A 34 3.68 10.03 50.21
N ALA A 35 2.68 10.64 49.57
CA ALA A 35 2.13 11.94 49.98
C ALA A 35 1.35 11.85 51.29
N GLY A 36 0.90 10.65 51.70
CA GLY A 36 0.05 10.44 52.88
C GLY A 36 -1.34 11.08 52.74
N ARG A 37 -1.76 11.42 51.53
CA ARG A 37 -3.07 12.02 51.22
C ARG A 37 -3.58 11.58 49.85
N PRO A 38 -4.90 11.59 49.62
CA PRO A 38 -5.46 11.51 48.27
C PRO A 38 -4.95 12.67 47.41
N LEU A 39 -4.66 12.37 46.15
CA LEU A 39 -4.35 13.36 45.14
C LEU A 39 -5.65 13.86 44.47
N THR A 40 -5.57 15.03 43.87
CA THR A 40 -6.68 15.70 43.18
C THR A 40 -6.28 16.05 41.75
N GLU A 41 -7.24 16.46 40.91
CA GLU A 41 -6.95 16.94 39.55
C GLU A 41 -5.90 18.07 39.52
N ALA A 42 -5.84 18.89 40.56
CA ALA A 42 -4.85 19.97 40.66
C ALA A 42 -3.40 19.46 40.79
N ASP A 43 -3.21 18.22 41.26
CA ASP A 43 -1.89 17.59 41.42
C ASP A 43 -1.41 16.95 40.11
N GLN A 44 -2.32 16.70 39.15
CA GLN A 44 -2.04 15.97 37.91
C GLN A 44 -0.82 16.50 37.13
N PRO A 45 -0.62 17.83 36.95
CA PRO A 45 0.53 18.36 36.19
C PRO A 45 1.91 18.09 36.80
N GLU A 46 1.94 17.78 38.11
CA GLU A 46 3.16 17.51 38.87
C GLU A 46 3.42 16.00 39.03
N VAL A 47 2.41 15.18 38.76
CA VAL A 47 2.43 13.73 38.98
C VAL A 47 2.49 12.95 37.67
N LEU A 48 1.68 13.30 36.67
CA LEU A 48 1.59 12.55 35.41
C LEU A 48 2.48 13.17 34.33
N GLY A 49 3.14 12.32 33.54
CA GLY A 49 4.03 12.75 32.45
C GLY A 49 5.32 13.45 32.92
N ARG A 50 5.70 13.30 34.19
CA ARG A 50 6.90 13.89 34.80
C ARG A 50 7.90 12.79 35.20
N PRO A 51 9.22 13.07 35.18
CA PRO A 51 10.21 12.20 35.81
C PRO A 51 9.93 12.03 37.31
N VAL A 52 10.27 10.88 37.87
CA VAL A 52 10.09 10.57 39.30
C VAL A 52 10.75 11.64 40.18
N GLU A 53 11.92 12.14 39.76
CA GLU A 53 12.68 13.16 40.48
C GLU A 53 11.95 14.50 40.56
N HIS A 54 11.15 14.84 39.54
CA HIS A 54 10.32 16.04 39.54
C HIS A 54 9.21 15.92 40.59
N THR A 55 8.45 14.83 40.54
CA THR A 55 7.37 14.56 41.51
C THR A 55 7.91 14.43 42.93
N ALA A 56 9.08 13.81 43.10
CA ALA A 56 9.77 13.73 44.38
C ALA A 56 10.16 15.12 44.92
N GLY A 57 10.69 16.00 44.06
CA GLY A 57 11.02 17.38 44.43
C GLY A 57 9.80 18.18 44.86
N TRP A 58 8.68 18.01 44.15
CA TRP A 58 7.40 18.64 44.48
C TRP A 58 6.85 18.17 45.83
N LEU A 59 6.80 16.85 46.08
CA LEU A 59 6.39 16.30 47.37
C LEU A 59 7.33 16.71 48.52
N ALA A 60 8.63 16.67 48.28
CA ALA A 60 9.65 17.08 49.24
C ALA A 60 9.48 18.53 49.69
N ALA A 61 9.15 19.43 48.75
CA ALA A 61 8.87 20.83 49.06
C ALA A 61 7.62 21.01 49.94
N ALA A 62 6.60 20.15 49.77
CA ALA A 62 5.39 20.18 50.57
C ALA A 62 5.58 19.60 51.99
N CYS A 63 6.43 18.57 52.14
CA CYS A 63 6.60 17.82 53.38
C CYS A 63 7.88 18.16 54.18
N GLY A 64 8.79 18.96 53.62
CA GLY A 64 10.06 19.34 54.26
C GLY A 64 11.09 18.20 54.33
N ALA A 65 10.96 17.19 53.47
CA ALA A 65 11.86 16.03 53.40
C ALA A 65 12.96 16.23 52.32
N PRO A 66 14.10 15.52 52.38
CA PRO A 66 15.06 15.52 51.28
C PRO A 66 14.46 14.84 50.03
N ALA A 67 14.50 15.52 48.88
CA ALA A 67 13.95 15.00 47.62
C ALA A 67 14.51 13.63 47.22
N ALA A 68 15.78 13.36 47.52
CA ALA A 68 16.41 12.07 47.24
C ALA A 68 15.81 10.91 48.06
N ASP A 69 15.34 11.17 49.30
CA ASP A 69 14.66 10.16 50.11
C ASP A 69 13.28 9.84 49.55
N VAL A 70 12.52 10.89 49.20
CA VAL A 70 11.19 10.79 48.58
C VAL A 70 11.26 10.06 47.24
N ALA A 71 12.24 10.38 46.39
CA ALA A 71 12.44 9.70 45.11
C ALA A 71 12.69 8.20 45.30
N ARG A 72 13.52 7.81 46.28
CA ARG A 72 13.80 6.40 46.58
C ARG A 72 12.54 5.67 47.05
N GLU A 73 11.73 6.32 47.88
CA GLU A 73 10.47 5.76 48.36
C GLU A 73 9.46 5.60 47.23
N LEU A 74 9.28 6.63 46.38
CA LEU A 74 8.44 6.57 45.18
C LEU A 74 8.85 5.44 44.23
N HIS A 75 10.15 5.29 43.94
CA HIS A 75 10.64 4.19 43.11
C HIS A 75 10.30 2.83 43.72
N ARG A 76 10.44 2.68 45.04
CA ARG A 76 10.14 1.42 45.75
C ARG A 76 8.65 1.11 45.69
N GLU A 77 7.80 2.04 46.11
CA GLU A 77 6.35 1.89 46.12
C GLU A 77 5.80 1.61 44.73
N PHE A 78 6.26 2.34 43.73
CA PHE A 78 5.86 2.12 42.34
C PHE A 78 6.28 0.73 41.86
N THR A 79 7.52 0.33 42.10
CA THR A 79 8.02 -1.00 41.68
C THR A 79 7.22 -2.13 42.35
N ASP A 80 6.93 -2.03 43.65
CA ASP A 80 6.17 -3.05 44.38
C ASP A 80 4.71 -3.15 43.89
N ARG A 81 4.10 -2.01 43.51
CA ARG A 81 2.77 -1.98 42.89
C ARG A 81 2.77 -2.57 41.48
N VAL A 82 3.77 -2.27 40.65
CA VAL A 82 3.93 -2.89 39.33
C VAL A 82 4.05 -4.41 39.44
N ARG A 83 4.77 -4.93 40.45
CA ARG A 83 4.87 -6.38 40.67
C ARG A 83 3.55 -7.08 40.96
N THR A 84 2.60 -6.39 41.56
CA THR A 84 1.39 -7.00 42.15
C THR A 84 0.08 -6.57 41.50
N GLY A 85 0.07 -5.43 40.81
CA GLY A 85 -1.14 -4.75 40.35
C GLY A 85 -1.17 -4.38 38.87
N THR A 86 -0.18 -4.77 38.07
CA THR A 86 -0.17 -4.49 36.63
C THR A 86 -1.30 -5.22 35.90
N VAL A 87 -2.12 -4.45 35.19
CA VAL A 87 -3.24 -4.94 34.39
C VAL A 87 -2.97 -4.64 32.91
N PRO A 88 -3.02 -5.63 32.02
CA PRO A 88 -2.94 -5.40 30.58
C PRO A 88 -4.10 -4.50 30.09
N ARG A 89 -3.79 -3.60 29.17
CA ARG A 89 -4.81 -2.74 28.53
C ARG A 89 -5.78 -3.58 27.70
N PRO A 90 -7.06 -3.18 27.57
CA PRO A 90 -8.05 -3.92 26.78
C PRO A 90 -7.58 -4.17 25.34
N GLY A 91 -7.55 -5.44 24.92
CA GLY A 91 -7.10 -5.88 23.60
C GLY A 91 -5.58 -6.07 23.42
N ALA A 92 -4.75 -5.70 24.42
CA ALA A 92 -3.29 -5.80 24.31
C ALA A 92 -2.82 -7.25 24.11
N LEU A 93 -3.31 -8.18 24.94
CA LEU A 93 -2.93 -9.59 24.84
C LEU A 93 -3.46 -10.23 23.55
N ASP A 94 -4.71 -9.93 23.17
CA ASP A 94 -5.33 -10.45 21.95
C ASP A 94 -4.55 -10.02 20.69
N LEU A 95 -4.10 -8.77 20.64
CA LEU A 95 -3.29 -8.25 19.54
C LEU A 95 -1.91 -8.90 19.50
N LEU A 96 -1.23 -9.04 20.65
CA LEU A 96 0.06 -9.75 20.73
C LEU A 96 -0.07 -11.21 20.28
N ASP A 97 -1.14 -11.90 20.70
CA ASP A 97 -1.45 -13.27 20.25
C ASP A 97 -1.73 -13.32 18.75
N ALA A 98 -2.45 -12.34 18.21
CA ALA A 98 -2.73 -12.27 16.77
C ALA A 98 -1.45 -12.06 15.94
N LEU A 99 -0.57 -11.15 16.37
CA LEU A 99 0.71 -10.89 15.70
C LEU A 99 1.62 -12.13 15.75
N ALA A 100 1.66 -12.83 16.88
CA ALA A 100 2.41 -14.07 17.02
C ALA A 100 1.91 -15.18 16.08
N ARG A 101 0.59 -15.34 15.92
CA ARG A 101 0.00 -16.29 14.95
C ARG A 101 0.39 -15.99 13.51
N GLU A 102 0.47 -14.71 13.15
CA GLU A 102 0.90 -14.27 11.81
C GLU A 102 2.43 -14.22 11.65
N GLY A 103 3.19 -14.56 12.69
CA GLY A 103 4.66 -14.54 12.66
C GLY A 103 5.26 -13.14 12.54
N VAL A 104 4.53 -12.10 12.96
CA VAL A 104 5.02 -10.71 12.96
C VAL A 104 5.80 -10.47 14.26
N PRO A 105 7.10 -10.14 14.21
CA PRO A 105 7.89 -9.87 15.39
C PRO A 105 7.46 -8.56 16.07
N THR A 106 7.63 -8.52 17.38
CA THR A 106 7.19 -7.40 18.22
C THR A 106 8.33 -6.94 19.12
N ALA A 107 8.38 -5.65 19.42
CA ALA A 107 9.31 -5.11 20.42
C ALA A 107 8.62 -4.20 21.43
N LEU A 108 9.14 -4.17 22.65
CA LEU A 108 8.81 -3.17 23.66
C LEU A 108 9.75 -1.97 23.50
N VAL A 109 9.22 -0.75 23.53
CA VAL A 109 9.99 0.50 23.48
C VAL A 109 9.45 1.46 24.54
N THR A 110 10.11 1.53 25.69
CA THR A 110 9.65 2.32 26.85
C THR A 110 10.69 3.32 27.32
N ALA A 111 10.21 4.43 27.91
CA ALA A 111 11.05 5.37 28.66
C ALA A 111 11.28 4.93 30.13
N SER A 112 10.73 3.79 30.54
CA SER A 112 10.90 3.21 31.87
C SER A 112 12.24 2.44 31.99
N PRO A 113 12.82 2.35 33.21
CA PRO A 113 14.03 1.56 33.45
C PRO A 113 13.83 0.07 33.21
N ARG A 114 14.92 -0.65 32.91
CA ARG A 114 14.91 -2.10 32.68
C ARG A 114 14.22 -2.88 33.79
N THR A 115 14.46 -2.51 35.04
CA THR A 115 13.90 -3.21 36.21
C THR A 115 12.38 -3.21 36.23
N VAL A 116 11.74 -2.17 35.69
CA VAL A 116 10.27 -2.07 35.59
C VAL A 116 9.79 -2.85 34.36
N ALA A 117 10.46 -2.66 33.21
CA ALA A 117 10.12 -3.35 31.97
C ALA A 117 10.14 -4.88 32.12
N ASP A 118 11.16 -5.43 32.79
CA ASP A 118 11.30 -6.88 32.99
C ASP A 118 10.14 -7.48 33.81
N ILE A 119 9.60 -6.73 34.77
CA ILE A 119 8.42 -7.14 35.55
C ILE A 119 7.19 -7.19 34.63
N VAL A 120 6.97 -6.13 33.85
CA VAL A 120 5.84 -6.03 32.92
C VAL A 120 5.90 -7.12 31.85
N LEU A 121 7.07 -7.40 31.31
CA LEU A 121 7.28 -8.52 30.36
C LEU A 121 6.86 -9.86 30.99
N GLY A 122 7.15 -10.07 32.27
CA GLY A 122 6.70 -11.24 33.03
C GLY A 122 5.16 -11.32 33.13
N VAL A 123 4.49 -10.19 33.32
CA VAL A 123 3.02 -10.11 33.42
C VAL A 123 2.35 -10.34 32.06
N LEU A 124 2.89 -9.75 30.98
CA LEU A 124 2.35 -9.94 29.63
C LEU A 124 2.50 -11.39 29.18
N GLY A 125 3.59 -12.05 29.59
CA GLY A 125 3.87 -13.45 29.34
C GLY A 125 5.12 -13.63 28.48
N PRO A 126 5.96 -14.64 28.77
CA PRO A 126 7.24 -14.83 28.12
C PRO A 126 7.07 -15.12 26.62
N GLY A 127 7.95 -14.55 25.80
CA GLY A 127 8.02 -14.81 24.37
C GLY A 127 7.04 -14.02 23.50
N ARG A 128 6.19 -13.15 24.08
CA ARG A 128 5.28 -12.28 23.32
C ARG A 128 5.95 -11.08 22.68
N LEU A 129 7.08 -10.65 23.23
CA LEU A 129 7.91 -9.53 22.76
C LEU A 129 9.30 -10.07 22.47
N THR A 130 9.77 -9.88 21.24
CA THR A 130 11.04 -10.44 20.74
C THR A 130 12.24 -9.64 21.24
N VAL A 131 12.07 -8.32 21.37
CA VAL A 131 13.09 -7.36 21.82
C VAL A 131 12.47 -6.38 22.81
N SER A 132 13.26 -5.86 23.75
CA SER A 132 12.85 -4.75 24.62
C SER A 132 13.92 -3.67 24.68
N VAL A 133 13.53 -2.43 24.37
CA VAL A 133 14.34 -1.22 24.49
C VAL A 133 13.76 -0.36 25.61
N THR A 134 14.61 0.06 26.53
CA THR A 134 14.29 0.79 27.76
C THR A 134 15.07 2.10 27.81
N SER A 135 14.84 2.93 28.84
CA SER A 135 15.65 4.14 29.06
C SER A 135 17.14 3.86 29.15
N ASP A 136 17.51 2.65 29.60
CA ASP A 136 18.89 2.26 29.88
C ASP A 136 19.66 1.87 28.60
N ASP A 137 18.97 1.73 27.47
CA ASP A 137 19.54 1.25 26.20
C ASP A 137 19.94 2.36 25.22
N THR A 138 19.50 3.59 25.48
CA THR A 138 19.68 4.71 24.56
C THR A 138 20.05 5.98 25.29
N ASP A 139 21.07 6.70 24.77
CA ASP A 139 21.51 7.97 25.33
C ASP A 139 20.41 9.05 25.35
N ARG A 140 19.51 9.01 24.35
CA ARG A 140 18.38 9.92 24.23
C ARG A 140 17.08 9.13 24.19
N THR A 141 16.21 9.38 25.16
CA THR A 141 14.87 8.81 25.22
C THR A 141 13.85 9.62 24.41
N LYS A 142 12.59 9.17 24.38
CA LYS A 142 11.45 9.86 23.76
C LYS A 142 11.42 11.33 24.23
N PRO A 143 11.25 12.33 23.34
CA PRO A 143 10.76 12.26 21.97
C PRO A 143 11.83 12.01 20.89
N ALA A 144 13.10 11.76 21.26
CA ALA A 144 14.13 11.42 20.28
C ALA A 144 13.82 10.07 19.61
N PRO A 145 14.15 9.86 18.32
CA PRO A 145 13.82 8.63 17.60
C PRO A 145 14.67 7.41 17.99
N ASP A 146 15.74 7.63 18.78
CA ASP A 146 16.77 6.65 19.11
C ASP A 146 16.21 5.32 19.66
N PRO A 147 15.20 5.29 20.57
CA PRO A 147 14.64 4.04 21.10
C PRO A 147 13.97 3.17 20.02
N TYR A 148 13.17 3.78 19.15
CA TYR A 148 12.51 3.06 18.05
C TYR A 148 13.51 2.57 17.01
N LEU A 149 14.49 3.40 16.65
CA LEU A 149 15.56 3.00 15.75
C LEU A 149 16.41 1.85 16.33
N ALA A 150 16.62 1.83 17.65
CA ALA A 150 17.31 0.73 18.33
C ALA A 150 16.52 -0.58 18.25
N ALA A 151 15.20 -0.52 18.47
CA ALA A 151 14.33 -1.69 18.35
C ALA A 151 14.32 -2.25 16.92
N CYS A 152 14.17 -1.39 15.90
CA CYS A 152 14.22 -1.80 14.49
C CYS A 152 15.57 -2.45 14.14
N ARG A 153 16.69 -1.88 14.61
CA ARG A 153 18.03 -2.47 14.40
C ARG A 153 18.17 -3.84 15.04
N ALA A 154 17.67 -4.02 16.27
CA ALA A 154 17.73 -5.29 16.98
C ALA A 154 16.88 -6.38 16.30
N LEU A 155 15.73 -5.99 15.72
CA LEU A 155 14.87 -6.89 14.94
C LEU A 155 15.36 -7.12 13.50
N GLY A 156 16.21 -6.25 12.97
CA GLY A 156 16.68 -6.30 11.58
C GLY A 156 15.63 -5.89 10.56
N VAL A 157 14.75 -4.94 10.93
CA VAL A 157 13.61 -4.48 10.12
C VAL A 157 13.75 -3.01 9.70
N ASP A 158 13.03 -2.61 8.65
CA ASP A 158 12.94 -1.22 8.18
C ASP A 158 11.87 -0.46 8.98
N PRO A 159 12.19 0.69 9.63
CA PRO A 159 11.20 1.52 10.31
C PRO A 159 9.99 1.88 9.44
N ALA A 160 10.18 2.11 8.13
CA ALA A 160 9.08 2.44 7.20
C ALA A 160 8.10 1.28 6.97
N ALA A 161 8.46 0.07 7.41
CA ALA A 161 7.64 -1.14 7.36
C ALA A 161 7.12 -1.57 8.74
N CYS A 162 7.28 -0.71 9.76
CA CYS A 162 6.86 -0.97 11.13
C CYS A 162 5.71 -0.05 11.54
N VAL A 163 4.85 -0.58 12.41
CA VAL A 163 3.87 0.24 13.13
C VAL A 163 4.31 0.37 14.58
N ALA A 164 4.41 1.61 15.06
CA ALA A 164 4.52 1.89 16.48
C ALA A 164 3.12 2.04 17.10
N VAL A 165 2.92 1.50 18.29
CA VAL A 165 1.68 1.67 19.07
C VAL A 165 2.02 2.50 20.31
N GLU A 166 1.36 3.64 20.47
CA GLU A 166 1.70 4.68 21.44
C GLU A 166 0.47 5.36 22.02
N ASP A 167 0.56 5.86 23.25
CA ASP A 167 -0.53 6.53 23.96
C ASP A 167 -0.24 8.01 24.28
N THR A 168 1.01 8.48 24.07
CA THR A 168 1.43 9.87 24.34
C THR A 168 1.98 10.59 23.10
N GLN A 169 1.78 11.92 23.02
CA GLN A 169 2.32 12.73 21.92
C GLN A 169 3.87 12.67 21.86
N THR A 170 4.54 12.57 23.01
CA THR A 170 6.00 12.42 23.10
C THR A 170 6.48 11.15 22.42
N GLY A 171 5.81 10.03 22.69
CA GLY A 171 6.14 8.75 22.09
C GLY A 171 5.76 8.64 20.61
N VAL A 172 4.59 9.15 20.25
CA VAL A 172 4.19 9.31 18.85
C VAL A 172 5.22 10.10 18.05
N SER A 173 5.70 11.24 18.58
CA SER A 173 6.71 12.07 17.90
C SER A 173 8.05 11.33 17.73
N SER A 174 8.41 10.49 18.71
CA SER A 174 9.61 9.64 18.65
C SER A 174 9.50 8.59 17.54
N ALA A 175 8.36 7.90 17.46
CA ALA A 175 8.11 6.89 16.44
C ALA A 175 8.05 7.47 15.02
N GLU A 176 7.37 8.61 14.84
CA GLU A 176 7.29 9.33 13.56
C GLU A 176 8.67 9.80 13.10
N ALA A 177 9.46 10.37 14.02
CA ALA A 177 10.83 10.79 13.72
C ALA A 177 11.76 9.60 13.37
N ALA A 178 11.44 8.40 13.85
CA ALA A 178 12.13 7.17 13.46
C ALA A 178 11.68 6.61 12.10
N GLY A 179 10.60 7.16 11.52
CA GLY A 179 10.04 6.76 10.22
C GLY A 179 8.98 5.66 10.29
N CYS A 180 8.43 5.37 11.47
CA CYS A 180 7.36 4.38 11.64
C CYS A 180 5.99 5.00 11.32
N ALA A 181 5.06 4.18 10.82
CA ALA A 181 3.64 4.50 10.94
C ALA A 181 3.21 4.37 12.40
N VAL A 182 2.20 5.13 12.85
CA VAL A 182 1.81 5.14 14.26
C VAL A 182 0.33 4.85 14.47
N LEU A 183 0.02 3.84 15.28
CA LEU A 183 -1.29 3.65 15.87
C LEU A 183 -1.30 4.34 17.24
N ALA A 184 -1.91 5.51 17.31
CA ALA A 184 -2.09 6.24 18.55
C ALA A 184 -3.35 5.76 19.29
N VAL A 185 -3.19 5.38 20.56
CA VAL A 185 -4.24 4.93 21.47
C VAL A 185 -4.21 5.79 22.73
N PRO A 186 -4.74 7.04 22.69
CA PRO A 186 -4.58 8.01 23.77
C PRO A 186 -5.04 7.45 25.14
N SER A 187 -4.19 7.60 26.17
CA SER A 187 -4.54 7.26 27.56
C SER A 187 -5.15 8.46 28.30
N LEU A 188 -4.35 9.50 28.55
CA LEU A 188 -4.74 10.66 29.38
C LEU A 188 -4.96 11.95 28.58
N ALA A 189 -4.06 12.21 27.64
CA ALA A 189 -4.05 13.43 26.85
C ALA A 189 -4.52 13.12 25.43
N PRO A 190 -5.33 14.00 24.80
CA PRO A 190 -5.73 13.81 23.43
C PRO A 190 -4.50 13.86 22.50
N ILE A 191 -4.55 13.05 21.45
CA ILE A 191 -3.59 13.06 20.35
C ILE A 191 -4.37 13.34 19.08
N ASP A 192 -3.92 14.34 18.33
CA ASP A 192 -4.55 14.68 17.06
C ASP A 192 -4.15 13.67 15.97
N ALA A 193 -5.07 13.46 15.02
CA ALA A 193 -4.79 12.69 13.83
C ALA A 193 -3.79 13.45 12.93
N ALA A 194 -2.91 12.72 12.26
CA ALA A 194 -1.93 13.26 11.33
C ALA A 194 -1.66 12.25 10.19
N PRO A 195 -1.12 12.67 9.03
CA PRO A 195 -0.68 11.73 8.01
C PRO A 195 0.31 10.69 8.57
N GLY A 196 0.09 9.40 8.29
CA GLY A 196 0.89 8.31 8.85
C GLY A 196 0.52 7.90 10.29
N ARG A 197 -0.44 8.59 10.91
CA ARG A 197 -0.95 8.32 12.25
C ARG A 197 -2.44 7.93 12.19
N ARG A 198 -2.80 6.82 12.84
CA ARG A 198 -4.18 6.36 13.00
C ARG A 198 -4.57 6.40 14.47
N LEU A 199 -5.77 6.90 14.78
CA LEU A 199 -6.30 6.94 16.15
C LEU A 199 -7.23 5.77 16.45
N ARG A 200 -7.12 5.22 17.66
CA ARG A 200 -8.06 4.25 18.25
C ARG A 200 -8.31 4.59 19.71
N GLU A 201 -9.50 4.25 20.20
CA GLU A 201 -9.83 4.42 21.62
C GLU A 201 -9.26 3.29 22.50
N SER A 202 -9.05 2.10 21.93
CA SER A 202 -8.42 0.97 22.59
C SER A 202 -7.80 0.00 21.59
N LEU A 203 -7.00 -0.96 22.09
CA LEU A 203 -6.46 -2.06 21.27
C LEU A 203 -7.52 -3.14 20.96
N THR A 204 -8.72 -3.06 21.54
CA THR A 204 -9.80 -4.01 21.29
C THR A 204 -10.16 -4.05 19.81
N GLY A 205 -10.07 -5.23 19.21
CA GLY A 205 -10.38 -5.45 17.79
C GLY A 205 -9.38 -4.85 16.81
N VAL A 206 -8.21 -4.38 17.25
CA VAL A 206 -7.09 -4.06 16.35
C VAL A 206 -6.57 -5.37 15.76
N THR A 207 -6.31 -5.41 14.46
CA THR A 207 -5.89 -6.62 13.75
C THR A 207 -4.54 -6.47 13.06
N PRO A 208 -3.75 -7.55 12.87
CA PRO A 208 -2.53 -7.50 12.06
C PRO A 208 -2.76 -6.94 10.65
N GLU A 209 -3.91 -7.22 10.03
CA GLU A 209 -4.29 -6.71 8.71
C GLU A 209 -4.45 -5.19 8.70
N GLU A 210 -5.08 -4.63 9.74
CA GLU A 210 -5.23 -3.19 9.92
C GLU A 210 -3.86 -2.52 10.05
N LEU A 211 -2.99 -3.05 10.92
CA LEU A 211 -1.63 -2.53 11.10
C LEU A 211 -0.82 -2.64 9.80
N SER A 212 -0.97 -3.76 9.10
CA SER A 212 -0.33 -4.00 7.82
C SER A 212 -0.76 -3.01 6.74
N ALA A 213 -2.02 -2.55 6.76
CA ALA A 213 -2.50 -1.54 5.83
C ALA A 213 -1.87 -0.16 6.09
N MET A 214 -1.42 0.13 7.32
CA MET A 214 -0.79 1.41 7.67
C MET A 214 0.63 1.58 7.08
N VAL A 215 1.28 0.47 6.76
CA VAL A 215 2.65 0.43 6.19
C VAL A 215 2.70 -0.06 4.75
N SER A 216 1.56 -0.43 4.18
CA SER A 216 1.43 -0.74 2.76
C SER A 216 1.49 0.57 1.99
N GLY A 217 2.46 0.72 1.10
CA GLY A 217 2.39 1.79 0.09
C GLY A 217 1.22 1.51 -0.84
N GLU A 218 0.60 2.54 -1.38
CA GLU A 218 -0.33 2.40 -2.49
C GLU A 218 0.39 2.72 -3.79
N LEU A 219 0.17 1.91 -4.82
CA LEU A 219 0.60 2.19 -6.19
C LEU A 219 -0.64 2.16 -7.07
N ARG A 220 -0.99 3.29 -7.69
CA ARG A 220 -2.09 3.34 -8.66
C ARG A 220 -1.54 3.27 -10.09
N VAL A 221 -1.91 2.21 -10.80
CA VAL A 221 -1.49 1.96 -12.18
C VAL A 221 -2.67 2.16 -13.13
N MET A 222 -2.44 2.87 -14.23
CA MET A 222 -3.42 3.10 -15.29
C MET A 222 -2.97 2.44 -16.60
N SER A 223 -3.87 1.71 -17.25
CA SER A 223 -3.75 1.31 -18.67
C SER A 223 -4.54 2.28 -19.53
N TRP A 224 -3.95 2.80 -20.60
CA TRP A 224 -4.66 3.72 -21.47
C TRP A 224 -4.21 3.69 -22.94
N ASN A 225 -5.09 3.22 -23.83
CA ASN A 225 -5.00 3.47 -25.27
C ASN A 225 -5.42 4.94 -25.53
N LEU A 226 -4.52 5.71 -26.12
CA LEU A 226 -4.73 7.14 -26.35
C LEU A 226 -5.46 7.47 -27.65
N TRP A 227 -5.76 6.49 -28.51
CA TRP A 227 -6.40 6.70 -29.80
C TRP A 227 -5.64 7.69 -30.70
N LEU A 228 -4.59 7.20 -31.37
CA LEU A 228 -3.72 8.04 -32.21
C LEU A 228 -3.21 9.30 -31.46
N GLY A 229 -2.75 9.12 -30.22
CA GLY A 229 -2.25 10.15 -29.33
C GLY A 229 -3.33 11.08 -28.73
N GLY A 230 -4.61 10.84 -29.04
CA GLY A 230 -5.77 11.65 -28.66
C GLY A 230 -6.12 12.70 -29.71
N SER A 231 -5.47 12.65 -30.88
CA SER A 231 -5.46 13.72 -31.89
C SER A 231 -6.84 14.06 -32.49
N LYS A 232 -7.86 13.25 -32.25
CA LYS A 232 -9.24 13.50 -32.67
C LYS A 232 -10.01 14.45 -31.75
N VAL A 233 -9.47 14.76 -30.58
CA VAL A 233 -10.09 15.65 -29.59
C VAL A 233 -9.25 16.92 -29.43
N ASP A 234 -9.93 18.06 -29.43
CA ASP A 234 -9.33 19.38 -29.22
C ASP A 234 -8.68 19.43 -27.83
N ASP A 235 -7.49 20.02 -27.74
CA ASP A 235 -6.73 20.15 -26.49
C ASP A 235 -6.47 18.81 -25.76
N HIS A 236 -6.43 17.69 -26.50
CA HIS A 236 -6.31 16.34 -25.95
C HIS A 236 -5.18 16.20 -24.92
N ARG A 237 -4.03 16.83 -25.12
CA ARG A 237 -2.90 16.72 -24.18
C ARG A 237 -3.23 17.31 -22.80
N ALA A 238 -3.88 18.47 -22.75
CA ALA A 238 -4.32 19.07 -21.49
C ALA A 238 -5.38 18.20 -20.80
N LYS A 239 -6.32 17.66 -21.57
CA LYS A 239 -7.36 16.73 -21.06
C LYS A 239 -6.77 15.41 -20.56
N GLN A 240 -5.72 14.90 -21.20
CA GLN A 240 -4.96 13.73 -20.74
C GLN A 240 -4.28 13.99 -19.40
N LEU A 241 -3.64 15.15 -19.23
CA LEU A 241 -3.05 15.54 -17.95
C LEU A 241 -4.10 15.63 -16.84
N GLU A 242 -5.24 16.27 -17.11
CA GLU A 242 -6.36 16.34 -16.17
C GLU A 242 -6.84 14.94 -15.77
N ALA A 243 -7.05 14.05 -16.74
CA ALA A 243 -7.50 12.66 -16.48
C ALA A 243 -6.52 11.88 -15.60
N ILE A 244 -5.21 11.98 -15.87
CA ILE A 244 -4.15 11.30 -15.09
C ILE A 244 -4.13 11.82 -13.65
N LEU A 245 -4.19 13.14 -13.46
CA LEU A 245 -4.17 13.77 -12.14
C LEU A 245 -5.46 13.49 -11.35
N GLU A 246 -6.62 13.57 -11.99
CA GLU A 246 -7.93 13.38 -11.36
C GLU A 246 -8.15 11.93 -10.92
N CYS A 247 -7.70 10.95 -11.72
CA CYS A 247 -7.77 9.55 -11.33
C CYS A 247 -6.72 9.15 -10.29
N GLY A 248 -5.71 10.00 -10.05
CA GLY A 248 -4.67 9.82 -9.05
C GLY A 248 -3.63 8.75 -9.41
N ALA A 249 -3.40 8.49 -10.69
CA ALA A 249 -2.40 7.51 -11.13
C ALA A 249 -0.99 7.92 -10.67
N ASP A 250 -0.16 6.93 -10.37
CA ASP A 250 1.28 7.10 -10.11
C ASP A 250 2.12 6.62 -11.30
N VAL A 251 1.57 5.67 -12.08
CA VAL A 251 2.19 5.10 -13.26
C VAL A 251 1.12 4.88 -14.32
N VAL A 252 1.43 5.19 -15.59
CA VAL A 252 0.54 4.97 -16.72
C VAL A 252 1.29 4.21 -17.80
N GLY A 253 0.76 3.05 -18.21
CA GLY A 253 1.17 2.39 -19.44
C GLY A 253 0.26 2.81 -20.58
N LEU A 254 0.89 3.34 -21.63
CA LEU A 254 0.24 4.00 -22.75
C LEU A 254 0.35 3.14 -24.00
N GLN A 255 -0.74 3.11 -24.78
CA GLN A 255 -0.81 2.56 -26.14
C GLN A 255 -1.26 3.65 -27.11
N GLU A 256 -0.95 3.51 -28.40
CA GLU A 256 -1.23 4.50 -29.44
C GLU A 256 -0.73 5.91 -29.12
N THR A 257 0.50 6.00 -28.64
CA THR A 257 1.08 7.27 -28.17
C THR A 257 1.31 8.31 -29.28
N GLY A 258 1.19 7.92 -30.56
CA GLY A 258 1.55 8.79 -31.69
C GLY A 258 3.02 9.21 -31.69
N GLY A 259 3.88 8.45 -31.01
CA GLY A 259 5.33 8.65 -30.92
C GLY A 259 5.80 9.71 -29.90
N THR A 260 4.95 10.66 -29.49
CA THR A 260 5.36 11.77 -28.61
C THR A 260 4.66 11.81 -27.26
N ALA A 261 3.50 11.15 -27.11
CA ALA A 261 2.66 11.33 -25.93
C ALA A 261 3.34 11.04 -24.59
N ALA A 262 4.09 9.93 -24.50
CA ALA A 262 4.78 9.56 -23.27
C ALA A 262 5.76 10.64 -22.80
N GLN A 263 6.53 11.22 -23.73
CA GLN A 263 7.52 12.26 -23.41
C GLN A 263 6.84 13.58 -23.04
N GLU A 264 5.82 14.00 -23.80
CA GLU A 264 5.11 15.26 -23.57
C GLU A 264 4.34 15.25 -22.24
N LEU A 265 3.57 14.19 -21.97
CA LEU A 265 2.82 14.05 -20.72
C LEU A 265 3.75 14.03 -19.50
N ALA A 266 4.83 13.24 -19.57
CA ALA A 266 5.78 13.18 -18.45
C ALA A 266 6.52 14.50 -18.24
N GLY A 267 6.85 15.23 -19.32
CA GLY A 267 7.48 16.54 -19.25
C GLY A 267 6.63 17.55 -18.46
N GLU A 268 5.33 17.61 -18.75
CA GLU A 268 4.38 18.51 -18.07
C GLU A 268 4.12 18.07 -16.61
N LEU A 269 4.08 16.76 -16.34
CA LEU A 269 3.88 16.23 -14.98
C LEU A 269 5.16 16.29 -14.11
N GLY A 270 6.33 16.52 -14.70
CA GLY A 270 7.62 16.36 -14.03
C GLY A 270 7.94 14.89 -13.68
N TRP A 271 7.47 13.96 -14.49
CA TRP A 271 7.58 12.50 -14.29
C TRP A 271 8.70 11.88 -15.13
N TYR A 272 9.05 10.64 -14.79
CA TYR A 272 9.94 9.80 -15.60
C TYR A 272 9.15 9.18 -16.75
N HIS A 273 9.82 8.90 -17.87
CA HIS A 273 9.19 8.21 -18.99
C HIS A 273 10.12 7.22 -19.67
N HIS A 274 9.50 6.26 -20.35
CA HIS A 274 10.12 5.41 -21.34
C HIS A 274 9.20 5.37 -22.57
N ARG A 275 9.78 5.67 -23.74
CA ARG A 275 9.13 5.50 -25.04
C ARG A 275 9.67 4.23 -25.68
N ALA A 276 8.77 3.39 -26.18
CA ALA A 276 9.10 2.20 -26.96
C ALA A 276 8.39 2.24 -28.32
N GLY A 277 9.17 2.35 -29.39
CA GLY A 277 8.67 2.56 -30.74
C GLY A 277 7.84 3.84 -30.87
N GLU A 278 6.92 3.82 -31.83
CA GLU A 278 5.98 4.92 -32.09
C GLU A 278 4.64 4.74 -31.35
N ASN A 279 4.42 3.57 -30.74
CA ASN A 279 3.11 3.18 -30.23
C ASN A 279 3.06 3.10 -28.70
N LEU A 280 4.10 2.60 -28.03
CA LEU A 280 4.06 2.29 -26.60
C LEU A 280 4.84 3.30 -25.74
N GLY A 281 4.39 3.47 -24.50
CA GLY A 281 5.19 4.18 -23.50
C GLY A 281 4.76 3.90 -22.07
N VAL A 282 5.65 4.17 -21.14
CA VAL A 282 5.35 4.19 -19.70
C VAL A 282 5.75 5.55 -19.16
N ILE A 283 4.87 6.18 -18.39
CA ILE A 283 5.18 7.36 -17.59
C ILE A 283 5.01 7.02 -16.11
N SER A 284 5.89 7.54 -15.26
CA SER A 284 5.95 7.16 -13.84
C SER A 284 6.36 8.34 -12.98
N ARG A 285 5.60 8.60 -11.91
CA ARG A 285 5.99 9.51 -10.83
C ARG A 285 7.24 9.02 -10.09
N HIS A 286 7.46 7.71 -10.09
CA HIS A 286 8.59 7.05 -9.46
C HIS A 286 9.79 6.91 -10.42
N PRO A 287 11.04 7.00 -9.92
CA PRO A 287 12.24 6.82 -10.75
C PRO A 287 12.23 5.49 -11.50
N ILE A 288 12.54 5.55 -12.80
CA ILE A 288 12.82 4.37 -13.62
C ILE A 288 14.25 3.92 -13.36
N THR A 289 14.44 2.71 -12.86
CA THR A 289 15.76 2.13 -12.52
C THR A 289 16.28 1.15 -13.57
N ALA A 290 15.40 0.60 -14.40
CA ALA A 290 15.77 -0.21 -15.56
C ALA A 290 14.74 -0.08 -16.69
N HIS A 291 15.20 -0.29 -17.92
CA HIS A 291 14.35 -0.47 -19.10
C HIS A 291 14.32 -1.97 -19.44
N LEU A 292 13.13 -2.48 -19.74
CA LEU A 292 12.87 -3.89 -19.99
C LEU A 292 12.18 -4.04 -21.36
N GLY A 293 12.49 -5.11 -22.07
CA GLY A 293 12.02 -5.36 -23.42
C GLY A 293 12.80 -4.59 -24.49
N ASP A 294 12.28 -4.64 -25.71
CA ASP A 294 12.88 -3.98 -26.87
C ASP A 294 12.35 -2.54 -26.99
N PRO A 295 13.21 -1.50 -26.96
CA PRO A 295 12.78 -0.13 -27.18
C PRO A 295 12.27 0.12 -28.61
N ASP A 296 12.57 -0.76 -29.57
CA ASP A 296 12.14 -0.67 -30.97
C ASP A 296 11.11 -1.76 -31.33
N VAL A 297 10.25 -2.13 -30.37
CA VAL A 297 9.20 -3.17 -30.47
C VAL A 297 8.24 -3.08 -31.68
N GLY A 298 8.31 -2.01 -32.47
CA GLY A 298 7.42 -1.75 -33.59
C GLY A 298 6.07 -1.22 -33.13
N PHE A 299 5.03 -1.50 -33.91
CA PHE A 299 3.67 -1.04 -33.58
C PHE A 299 3.00 -1.96 -32.55
N TYR A 300 3.00 -3.29 -32.75
CA TYR A 300 2.43 -4.26 -31.81
C TYR A 300 3.52 -5.02 -31.05
N GLY A 301 3.31 -5.21 -29.74
CA GLY A 301 4.21 -5.96 -28.87
C GLY A 301 4.13 -5.45 -27.44
N ALA A 302 5.22 -5.59 -26.68
CA ALA A 302 5.31 -5.15 -25.29
C ALA A 302 6.69 -4.59 -24.93
N ALA A 303 6.71 -3.59 -24.06
CA ALA A 303 7.91 -3.01 -23.47
C ALA A 303 7.63 -2.64 -22.00
N GLY A 304 8.67 -2.55 -21.19
CA GLY A 304 8.52 -2.32 -19.75
C GLY A 304 9.63 -1.51 -19.12
N VAL A 305 9.43 -1.21 -17.85
CA VAL A 305 10.38 -0.50 -16.99
C VAL A 305 10.35 -1.09 -15.60
N ARG A 306 11.48 -1.04 -14.90
CA ARG A 306 11.51 -1.19 -13.45
C ARG A 306 11.42 0.19 -12.82
N ILE A 307 10.52 0.35 -11.85
CA ILE A 307 10.38 1.57 -11.07
C ILE A 307 10.72 1.35 -9.61
N ALA A 308 11.33 2.36 -8.97
CA ALA A 308 11.65 2.34 -7.55
C ALA A 308 10.63 3.16 -6.74
N LEU A 309 9.79 2.46 -5.97
CA LEU A 309 8.79 3.08 -5.11
C LEU A 309 9.42 3.66 -3.83
N ALA A 310 10.46 2.98 -3.34
CA ALA A 310 11.32 3.38 -2.23
C ALA A 310 12.60 2.51 -2.24
N PRO A 311 13.62 2.78 -1.41
CA PRO A 311 14.82 1.95 -1.36
C PRO A 311 14.50 0.47 -1.10
N GLY A 312 14.86 -0.41 -2.05
CA GLY A 312 14.57 -1.85 -1.96
C GLY A 312 13.11 -2.24 -2.23
N ARG A 313 12.29 -1.32 -2.73
CA ARG A 313 10.92 -1.57 -3.20
C ARG A 313 10.82 -1.21 -4.67
N GLU A 314 10.79 -2.21 -5.52
CA GLU A 314 10.69 -2.06 -6.97
C GLU A 314 9.48 -2.82 -7.52
N VAL A 315 8.97 -2.38 -8.67
CA VAL A 315 7.91 -3.04 -9.44
C VAL A 315 8.29 -2.96 -10.91
N ASP A 316 8.10 -4.07 -11.64
CA ASP A 316 8.24 -4.10 -13.10
C ASP A 316 6.88 -3.78 -13.72
N VAL A 317 6.81 -2.72 -14.51
CA VAL A 317 5.59 -2.28 -15.20
C VAL A 317 5.80 -2.42 -16.70
N TRP A 318 4.97 -3.23 -17.33
CA TRP A 318 4.96 -3.51 -18.77
C TRP A 318 3.69 -2.94 -19.39
N THR A 319 3.82 -2.40 -20.60
CA THR A 319 2.71 -1.99 -21.46
C THR A 319 2.73 -2.85 -22.73
N ALA A 320 1.57 -3.30 -23.19
CA ALA A 320 1.41 -4.05 -24.42
C ALA A 320 0.29 -3.48 -25.29
N HIS A 321 0.44 -3.59 -26.61
CA HIS A 321 -0.62 -3.37 -27.58
C HIS A 321 -0.58 -4.55 -28.55
N LEU A 322 -1.65 -5.34 -28.57
CA LEU A 322 -1.75 -6.52 -29.43
C LEU A 322 -2.55 -6.21 -30.70
N HIS A 323 -2.37 -7.05 -31.72
CA HIS A 323 -2.97 -6.87 -33.04
C HIS A 323 -4.50 -6.79 -32.97
N TYR A 324 -5.10 -5.82 -33.66
CA TYR A 324 -6.53 -5.53 -33.58
C TYR A 324 -7.45 -6.45 -34.39
N THR A 325 -6.96 -6.99 -35.51
CA THR A 325 -7.79 -7.74 -36.47
C THR A 325 -7.33 -9.19 -36.66
N PRO A 326 -8.23 -10.15 -36.95
CA PRO A 326 -9.70 -10.04 -36.84
C PRO A 326 -10.15 -9.74 -35.41
N TYR A 327 -11.37 -9.26 -35.21
CA TYR A 327 -11.90 -8.99 -33.86
C TYR A 327 -13.03 -9.96 -33.52
N GLY A 328 -12.78 -10.86 -32.57
CA GLY A 328 -13.66 -11.99 -32.28
C GLY A 328 -15.11 -11.60 -31.95
N PRO A 329 -15.40 -10.52 -31.20
CA PRO A 329 -16.76 -10.05 -30.98
C PRO A 329 -17.50 -9.65 -32.26
N TYR A 330 -16.82 -9.05 -33.25
CA TYR A 330 -17.44 -8.78 -34.55
C TYR A 330 -17.75 -10.07 -35.29
N GLU A 331 -16.77 -10.97 -35.38
CA GLU A 331 -16.96 -12.26 -36.06
C GLU A 331 -18.06 -13.12 -35.40
N SER A 332 -18.21 -13.02 -34.08
CA SER A 332 -19.26 -13.69 -33.32
C SER A 332 -20.63 -13.04 -33.53
N ALA A 333 -20.73 -11.72 -33.35
CA ALA A 333 -22.00 -11.00 -33.36
C ALA A 333 -22.56 -10.75 -34.77
N PHE A 334 -21.67 -10.60 -35.77
CA PHE A 334 -22.03 -10.16 -37.11
C PHE A 334 -21.93 -11.28 -38.14
N ASP A 335 -20.91 -12.13 -38.04
CA ASP A 335 -20.67 -13.21 -39.01
C ASP A 335 -21.16 -14.58 -38.50
N GLY A 336 -21.46 -14.69 -37.20
CA GLY A 336 -21.98 -15.91 -36.58
C GLY A 336 -20.97 -17.05 -36.54
N LEU A 337 -19.67 -16.73 -36.47
CA LEU A 337 -18.61 -17.75 -36.39
C LEU A 337 -18.71 -18.56 -35.09
N ALA A 338 -18.41 -19.85 -35.21
CA ALA A 338 -18.34 -20.77 -34.08
C ALA A 338 -17.07 -20.56 -33.25
N ALA A 339 -17.11 -20.96 -31.97
CA ALA A 339 -16.04 -20.71 -31.01
C ALA A 339 -14.67 -21.26 -31.43
N ASP A 340 -14.62 -22.39 -32.13
CA ASP A 340 -13.38 -23.00 -32.61
C ASP A 340 -12.66 -22.13 -33.66
N LEU A 341 -13.41 -21.48 -34.55
CA LEU A 341 -12.86 -20.53 -35.52
C LEU A 341 -12.41 -19.23 -34.85
N LEU A 342 -13.20 -18.71 -33.90
CA LEU A 342 -12.82 -17.53 -33.11
C LEU A 342 -11.48 -17.77 -32.38
N ILE A 343 -11.32 -18.94 -31.75
CA ILE A 343 -10.06 -19.33 -31.07
C ILE A 343 -8.90 -19.41 -32.06
N ALA A 344 -9.11 -20.00 -33.25
CA ALA A 344 -8.07 -20.11 -34.26
C ALA A 344 -7.58 -18.75 -34.75
N HIS A 345 -8.49 -17.77 -34.88
CA HIS A 345 -8.19 -16.43 -35.35
C HIS A 345 -7.39 -15.57 -34.34
N GLU A 346 -7.28 -16.01 -33.08
CA GLU A 346 -6.45 -15.37 -32.05
C GLU A 346 -4.95 -15.67 -32.19
N GLU A 347 -4.51 -16.50 -33.15
CA GLU A 347 -3.11 -16.98 -33.24
C GLU A 347 -2.07 -15.85 -33.25
N VAL A 348 -2.35 -14.74 -33.95
CA VAL A 348 -1.46 -13.57 -34.01
C VAL A 348 -1.33 -12.92 -32.62
N ARG A 349 -2.45 -12.57 -31.99
CA ARG A 349 -2.46 -11.98 -30.63
C ARG A 349 -1.85 -12.91 -29.60
N LEU A 350 -2.14 -14.21 -29.69
CA LEU A 350 -1.59 -15.22 -28.79
C LEU A 350 -0.07 -15.33 -28.91
N THR A 351 0.46 -15.26 -30.13
CA THR A 351 1.90 -15.25 -30.37
C THR A 351 2.56 -14.02 -29.75
N GLN A 352 1.95 -12.84 -29.91
CA GLN A 352 2.43 -11.59 -29.33
C GLN A 352 2.37 -11.61 -27.79
N MET A 353 1.28 -12.12 -27.20
CA MET A 353 1.17 -12.29 -25.75
C MET A 353 2.23 -13.26 -25.21
N ARG A 354 2.46 -14.39 -25.90
CA ARG A 354 3.53 -15.33 -25.51
C ARG A 354 4.92 -14.71 -25.57
N ASP A 355 5.19 -13.85 -26.55
CA ASP A 355 6.44 -13.10 -26.60
C ASP A 355 6.58 -12.14 -25.41
N ALA A 356 5.51 -11.39 -25.08
CA ALA A 356 5.50 -10.50 -23.92
C ALA A 356 5.74 -11.27 -22.61
N LEU A 357 5.05 -12.39 -22.40
CA LEU A 357 5.20 -13.23 -21.20
C LEU A 357 6.61 -13.83 -21.10
N ARG A 358 7.19 -14.24 -22.24
CA ARG A 358 8.57 -14.74 -22.31
C ARG A 358 9.57 -13.65 -21.87
N ARG A 359 9.44 -12.43 -22.40
CA ARG A 359 10.31 -11.29 -22.02
C ARG A 359 10.15 -10.92 -20.54
N ILE A 360 8.93 -10.88 -20.03
CA ILE A 360 8.66 -10.68 -18.59
C ILE A 360 9.39 -11.72 -17.74
N ALA A 361 9.45 -12.97 -18.18
CA ALA A 361 10.12 -14.05 -17.46
C ALA A 361 11.66 -14.03 -17.60
N GLU A 362 12.18 -13.64 -18.76
CA GLU A 362 13.63 -13.62 -19.05
C GLU A 362 14.34 -12.37 -18.50
N GLU A 363 13.66 -11.22 -18.54
CA GLU A 363 14.25 -9.92 -18.21
C GLU A 363 13.84 -9.40 -16.82
N GLY A 364 12.75 -9.94 -16.26
CA GLY A 364 12.28 -9.60 -14.91
C GLY A 364 13.06 -10.31 -13.80
N ASP A 365 12.98 -9.77 -12.59
CA ASP A 365 13.44 -10.48 -11.38
C ASP A 365 12.25 -11.22 -10.76
N PRO A 366 12.31 -12.55 -10.55
CA PRO A 366 11.22 -13.30 -9.93
C PRO A 366 10.77 -12.80 -8.55
N ALA A 367 11.64 -12.07 -7.83
CA ALA A 367 11.33 -11.47 -6.54
C ALA A 367 10.63 -10.10 -6.67
N VAL A 368 10.66 -9.48 -7.85
CA VAL A 368 10.03 -8.18 -8.11
C VAL A 368 8.60 -8.39 -8.59
N PRO A 369 7.59 -7.73 -7.97
CA PRO A 369 6.22 -7.77 -8.47
C PRO A 369 6.12 -7.22 -9.90
N VAL A 370 5.19 -7.78 -10.69
CA VAL A 370 4.98 -7.41 -12.09
C VAL A 370 3.58 -6.87 -12.28
N VAL A 371 3.45 -5.82 -13.08
CA VAL A 371 2.17 -5.34 -13.63
C VAL A 371 2.31 -5.29 -15.16
N LEU A 372 1.39 -5.96 -15.87
CA LEU A 372 1.26 -5.89 -17.32
C LEU A 372 -0.05 -5.19 -17.66
N VAL A 373 0.05 -4.02 -18.27
CA VAL A 373 -1.10 -3.26 -18.76
C VAL A 373 -1.16 -3.29 -20.28
N GLY A 374 -2.31 -3.02 -20.86
CA GLY A 374 -2.39 -2.89 -22.31
C GLY A 374 -3.78 -3.05 -22.91
N ASP A 375 -3.86 -2.65 -24.16
CA ASP A 375 -4.93 -3.00 -25.08
C ASP A 375 -4.59 -4.33 -25.75
N PHE A 376 -5.33 -5.38 -25.40
CA PHE A 376 -5.10 -6.72 -25.94
C PHE A 376 -5.97 -7.00 -27.18
N ASN A 377 -6.88 -6.10 -27.54
CA ASN A 377 -7.79 -6.27 -28.67
C ASN A 377 -8.56 -7.60 -28.66
N CYS A 378 -8.81 -8.17 -27.48
CA CYS A 378 -9.57 -9.40 -27.31
C CYS A 378 -10.34 -9.42 -25.98
N PRO A 379 -11.51 -10.07 -25.93
CA PRO A 379 -12.23 -10.29 -24.68
C PRO A 379 -11.47 -11.19 -23.69
N SER A 380 -11.88 -11.11 -22.42
CA SER A 380 -11.33 -11.97 -21.38
C SER A 380 -12.02 -13.34 -21.39
N HIS A 381 -11.24 -14.40 -21.16
CA HIS A 381 -11.78 -15.72 -20.85
C HIS A 381 -12.63 -15.72 -19.57
N LEU A 382 -12.53 -14.70 -18.72
CA LEU A 382 -13.36 -14.50 -17.53
C LEU A 382 -14.66 -13.73 -17.82
N ASP A 383 -14.68 -12.89 -18.86
CA ASP A 383 -15.85 -12.07 -19.23
C ASP A 383 -16.79 -12.84 -20.15
N ARG A 384 -16.20 -13.63 -21.05
CA ARG A 384 -16.88 -14.38 -22.09
C ARG A 384 -16.52 -15.86 -22.05
N PRO A 385 -17.06 -16.62 -21.06
CA PRO A 385 -16.73 -18.03 -20.89
C PRO A 385 -17.33 -18.94 -21.98
N ASP A 386 -18.13 -18.39 -22.91
CA ASP A 386 -18.67 -19.06 -24.09
C ASP A 386 -17.57 -19.44 -25.10
N VAL A 387 -16.43 -18.76 -25.07
CA VAL A 387 -15.27 -19.02 -25.93
C VAL A 387 -14.02 -19.13 -25.06
N ALA A 388 -13.15 -20.09 -25.35
CA ALA A 388 -11.90 -20.27 -24.61
C ALA A 388 -10.83 -19.26 -25.08
N TRP A 389 -11.04 -17.97 -24.83
CA TRP A 389 -10.17 -16.87 -25.27
C TRP A 389 -8.71 -17.10 -24.85
N PRO A 390 -7.82 -17.49 -25.79
CA PRO A 390 -6.54 -18.08 -25.45
C PRO A 390 -5.50 -17.04 -24.99
N VAL A 391 -5.65 -15.79 -25.39
CA VAL A 391 -4.69 -14.70 -25.11
C VAL A 391 -4.65 -14.39 -23.61
N THR A 392 -5.79 -14.02 -23.03
CA THR A 392 -5.89 -13.72 -21.59
C THR A 392 -5.69 -14.99 -20.75
N LYS A 393 -6.09 -16.16 -21.27
CA LYS A 393 -5.82 -17.45 -20.61
C LYS A 393 -4.33 -17.76 -20.50
N ALA A 394 -3.55 -17.48 -21.54
CA ALA A 394 -2.10 -17.66 -21.50
C ALA A 394 -1.43 -16.76 -20.45
N ALA A 395 -1.93 -15.54 -20.25
CA ALA A 395 -1.43 -14.66 -19.19
C ALA A 395 -1.76 -15.21 -17.78
N GLU A 396 -2.96 -15.75 -17.58
CA GLU A 396 -3.33 -16.44 -16.34
C GLU A 396 -2.43 -17.64 -16.06
N GLU A 397 -2.17 -18.48 -17.07
CA GLU A 397 -1.29 -19.65 -16.97
C GLU A 397 0.17 -19.28 -16.67
N ALA A 398 0.61 -18.10 -17.08
CA ALA A 398 1.91 -17.52 -16.72
C ALA A 398 1.94 -16.90 -15.30
N GLY A 399 0.82 -16.96 -14.57
CA GLY A 399 0.70 -16.52 -13.18
C GLY A 399 0.37 -15.03 -13.01
N LEU A 400 -0.05 -14.34 -14.07
CA LEU A 400 -0.62 -13.00 -13.98
C LEU A 400 -2.12 -13.09 -13.70
N ARG A 401 -2.63 -12.28 -12.76
CA ARG A 401 -4.05 -12.24 -12.41
C ARG A 401 -4.69 -10.95 -12.90
N ASP A 402 -5.96 -11.03 -13.29
CA ASP A 402 -6.77 -9.89 -13.77
C ASP A 402 -7.24 -9.04 -12.59
N SER A 403 -6.71 -7.83 -12.45
CA SER A 403 -7.03 -6.97 -11.31
C SER A 403 -8.49 -6.52 -11.29
N TYR A 404 -9.09 -6.33 -12.48
CA TYR A 404 -10.47 -5.89 -12.59
C TYR A 404 -11.40 -6.99 -12.06
N ARG A 405 -11.15 -8.25 -12.45
CA ARG A 405 -11.96 -9.38 -11.98
C ARG A 405 -11.68 -9.80 -10.54
N GLU A 406 -10.49 -9.52 -10.00
CA GLU A 406 -10.27 -9.62 -8.54
C GLU A 406 -11.13 -8.62 -7.75
N ALA A 407 -11.27 -7.38 -8.24
CA ALA A 407 -12.05 -6.34 -7.57
C ALA A 407 -13.56 -6.39 -7.89
N ARG A 408 -13.93 -6.92 -9.06
CA ARG A 408 -15.28 -6.97 -9.63
C ARG A 408 -15.53 -8.36 -10.23
N PRO A 409 -15.78 -9.38 -9.39
CA PRO A 409 -15.79 -10.78 -9.82
C PRO A 409 -16.98 -11.18 -10.70
N ASP A 410 -18.07 -10.41 -10.71
CA ASP A 410 -19.26 -10.71 -11.51
C ASP A 410 -19.26 -9.90 -12.83
N PRO A 411 -19.03 -10.54 -13.99
CA PRO A 411 -19.02 -9.86 -15.29
C PRO A 411 -20.39 -9.35 -15.74
N ALA A 412 -21.50 -9.87 -15.20
CA ALA A 412 -22.82 -9.36 -15.53
C ALA A 412 -23.17 -8.09 -14.74
N ALA A 413 -22.75 -8.02 -13.48
CA ALA A 413 -22.96 -6.84 -12.63
C ALA A 413 -22.01 -5.69 -12.99
N ASP A 414 -20.74 -6.02 -13.22
CA ASP A 414 -19.67 -5.06 -13.51
C ASP A 414 -18.96 -5.50 -14.81
N PRO A 415 -19.54 -5.21 -15.99
CA PRO A 415 -18.97 -5.68 -17.25
C PRO A 415 -17.63 -5.02 -17.57
N GLY A 416 -17.42 -3.78 -17.12
CA GLY A 416 -16.14 -3.09 -17.26
C GLY A 416 -15.73 -2.79 -18.69
N HIS A 417 -16.69 -2.51 -19.58
CA HIS A 417 -16.40 -2.22 -20.98
C HIS A 417 -15.36 -1.12 -21.11
N THR A 418 -14.34 -1.39 -21.92
CA THR A 418 -13.30 -0.40 -22.28
C THR A 418 -13.39 -0.02 -23.74
N TRP A 419 -13.91 -0.91 -24.58
CA TRP A 419 -14.32 -0.65 -25.95
C TRP A 419 -15.86 -0.65 -26.05
N SER A 420 -16.52 0.44 -26.39
CA SER A 420 -16.00 1.81 -26.56
C SER A 420 -16.98 2.84 -25.97
N PRO A 421 -16.49 3.84 -25.21
CA PRO A 421 -17.32 4.94 -24.71
C PRO A 421 -17.91 5.85 -25.79
N ILE A 422 -17.39 5.85 -27.02
CA ILE A 422 -17.82 6.76 -28.09
C ILE A 422 -18.48 6.06 -29.29
N HIS A 423 -18.39 4.74 -29.39
CA HIS A 423 -19.02 3.96 -30.46
C HIS A 423 -20.22 3.17 -29.93
N PRO A 424 -21.43 3.75 -29.85
CA PRO A 424 -22.64 3.01 -29.48
C PRO A 424 -23.19 2.15 -30.63
N VAL A 425 -22.78 2.44 -31.87
CA VAL A 425 -23.27 1.81 -33.10
C VAL A 425 -22.05 1.46 -33.96
N HIS A 426 -22.11 0.30 -34.60
CA HIS A 426 -21.03 -0.20 -35.45
C HIS A 426 -20.84 0.65 -36.72
N GLU A 427 -19.59 0.91 -37.08
CA GLU A 427 -19.18 1.83 -38.15
C GLU A 427 -19.21 1.23 -39.57
N ASP A 428 -20.17 0.35 -39.84
CA ASP A 428 -20.40 -0.21 -41.17
C ASP A 428 -21.64 0.37 -41.87
N GLY A 429 -22.32 1.32 -41.22
CA GLY A 429 -23.57 1.91 -41.69
C GLY A 429 -24.80 1.00 -41.56
N SER A 430 -24.66 -0.17 -40.93
CA SER A 430 -25.76 -1.12 -40.70
C SER A 430 -26.74 -0.67 -39.63
N GLY A 431 -26.31 0.24 -38.73
CA GLY A 431 -27.07 0.63 -37.55
C GLY A 431 -27.11 -0.43 -36.45
N ARG A 432 -26.33 -1.51 -36.57
CA ARG A 432 -26.20 -2.52 -35.52
C ARG A 432 -25.48 -1.93 -34.30
N PRO A 433 -25.88 -2.31 -33.07
CA PRO A 433 -25.15 -1.91 -31.87
C PRO A 433 -23.69 -2.38 -31.94
N GLU A 434 -22.78 -1.55 -31.48
CA GLU A 434 -21.37 -1.91 -31.31
C GLU A 434 -21.25 -2.93 -30.16
N PRO A 435 -20.58 -4.09 -30.36
CA PRO A 435 -20.20 -4.98 -29.27
C PRO A 435 -19.36 -4.24 -28.24
N GLN A 436 -19.87 -4.18 -27.02
CA GLN A 436 -19.18 -3.54 -25.89
C GLN A 436 -18.43 -4.62 -25.12
N ASP A 437 -17.12 -4.51 -25.06
CA ASP A 437 -16.23 -5.51 -24.45
C ASP A 437 -15.16 -4.81 -23.61
N ARG A 438 -14.61 -5.56 -22.66
CA ARG A 438 -13.39 -5.18 -21.96
C ARG A 438 -12.21 -5.80 -22.69
N ILE A 439 -11.39 -4.95 -23.29
CA ILE A 439 -10.20 -5.34 -24.06
C ILE A 439 -8.91 -4.68 -23.56
N ASP A 440 -9.03 -3.75 -22.62
CA ASP A 440 -7.91 -3.13 -21.91
C ASP A 440 -7.78 -3.75 -20.53
N TYR A 441 -6.54 -4.03 -20.12
CA TYR A 441 -6.26 -4.83 -18.93
C TYR A 441 -5.21 -4.20 -18.03
N VAL A 442 -5.33 -4.49 -16.74
CA VAL A 442 -4.25 -4.38 -15.76
C VAL A 442 -4.09 -5.76 -15.12
N LEU A 443 -3.08 -6.50 -15.55
CA LEU A 443 -2.74 -7.81 -15.01
C LEU A 443 -1.57 -7.67 -14.03
N HIS A 444 -1.51 -8.52 -13.00
CA HIS A 444 -0.45 -8.42 -11.99
C HIS A 444 0.00 -9.75 -11.41
N ARG A 445 1.23 -9.76 -10.85
CA ARG A 445 1.77 -10.83 -10.03
C ARG A 445 2.55 -10.22 -8.86
N GLY A 446 2.30 -10.70 -7.65
CA GLY A 446 3.04 -10.29 -6.45
C GLY A 446 2.53 -9.00 -5.79
N LEU A 447 1.40 -8.46 -6.23
CA LEU A 447 0.71 -7.32 -5.60
C LEU A 447 -0.66 -7.75 -5.06
N ARG A 448 -1.22 -6.94 -4.15
CA ARG A 448 -2.59 -7.08 -3.64
C ARG A 448 -3.47 -6.01 -4.28
N VAL A 449 -4.56 -6.40 -4.93
CA VAL A 449 -5.55 -5.45 -5.46
C VAL A 449 -6.33 -4.83 -4.30
N LEU A 450 -6.41 -3.51 -4.26
CA LEU A 450 -7.24 -2.75 -3.31
C LEU A 450 -8.54 -2.30 -3.96
N ASP A 451 -8.47 -1.85 -5.22
CA ASP A 451 -9.61 -1.49 -6.07
C ASP A 451 -9.19 -1.54 -7.54
N SER A 452 -10.15 -1.76 -8.44
CA SER A 452 -9.94 -1.65 -9.88
C SER A 452 -11.23 -1.20 -10.55
N ARG A 453 -11.12 -0.27 -11.50
CA ARG A 453 -12.27 0.34 -12.19
C ARG A 453 -11.90 0.77 -13.60
N THR A 454 -12.90 0.85 -14.47
CA THR A 454 -12.79 1.61 -15.71
C THR A 454 -12.96 3.10 -15.42
N TYR A 455 -12.32 3.95 -16.22
CA TYR A 455 -12.34 5.39 -16.05
C TYR A 455 -12.55 6.08 -17.40
N VAL A 456 -13.58 6.93 -17.43
CA VAL A 456 -13.91 7.85 -18.52
C VAL A 456 -14.32 9.15 -17.87
N ARG A 457 -13.77 10.27 -18.35
CA ARG A 457 -14.15 11.60 -17.84
C ARG A 457 -15.41 12.09 -18.53
N GLY A 458 -16.38 12.54 -17.74
CA GLY A 458 -17.64 13.08 -18.23
C GLY A 458 -18.49 12.04 -18.97
N THR A 459 -19.30 12.50 -19.91
CA THR A 459 -20.13 11.64 -20.77
C THR A 459 -19.78 11.97 -22.22
N PRO A 460 -18.85 11.20 -22.84
CA PRO A 460 -18.38 11.49 -24.19
C PRO A 460 -19.53 11.51 -25.20
N ARG A 461 -19.50 12.45 -26.15
CA ARG A 461 -20.39 12.38 -27.30
C ARG A 461 -19.94 11.26 -28.24
N PRO A 462 -20.90 10.58 -28.91
CA PRO A 462 -20.55 9.55 -29.87
C PRO A 462 -19.74 10.06 -31.07
N TRP A 463 -18.98 9.16 -31.68
CA TRP A 463 -18.37 9.38 -32.98
C TRP A 463 -19.43 9.68 -34.06
N PRO A 464 -19.19 10.63 -34.99
CA PRO A 464 -17.96 11.40 -35.20
C PRO A 464 -17.85 12.74 -34.43
N ASP A 465 -18.84 13.11 -33.61
CA ASP A 465 -18.94 14.44 -32.97
C ASP A 465 -18.09 14.57 -31.69
N VAL A 466 -16.82 14.15 -31.76
CA VAL A 466 -15.96 13.95 -30.59
C VAL A 466 -15.02 15.10 -30.26
N ALA A 467 -14.80 16.04 -31.20
CA ALA A 467 -13.75 17.07 -31.09
C ALA A 467 -13.76 17.83 -29.75
N GLY A 468 -14.94 18.17 -29.25
CA GLY A 468 -15.10 18.87 -27.96
C GLY A 468 -15.35 17.97 -26.74
N ASN A 469 -15.11 16.65 -26.81
CA ASN A 469 -15.26 15.76 -25.64
C ASN A 469 -14.21 16.07 -24.57
N ASP A 470 -14.58 15.90 -23.29
CA ASP A 470 -13.63 15.97 -22.17
C ASP A 470 -12.70 14.75 -22.12
N TRP A 471 -13.19 13.60 -22.59
CA TRP A 471 -12.42 12.37 -22.71
C TRP A 471 -11.74 12.29 -24.09
N PRO A 472 -10.40 12.24 -24.15
CA PRO A 472 -9.65 12.31 -25.41
C PRO A 472 -9.25 10.93 -25.97
N SER A 473 -10.12 9.92 -25.86
CA SER A 473 -9.88 8.57 -26.38
C SER A 473 -11.19 7.86 -26.70
N ASP A 474 -11.15 6.88 -27.60
CA ASP A 474 -12.22 5.92 -27.87
C ASP A 474 -12.17 4.68 -26.97
N HIS A 475 -11.15 4.55 -26.11
CA HIS A 475 -11.07 3.56 -25.04
C HIS A 475 -11.34 4.18 -23.67
N ALA A 476 -12.03 3.45 -22.79
CA ALA A 476 -11.97 3.73 -21.36
C ALA A 476 -10.61 3.27 -20.81
N ALA A 477 -10.04 4.04 -19.88
CA ALA A 477 -8.86 3.60 -19.18
C ALA A 477 -9.21 2.57 -18.11
N VAL A 478 -8.26 1.73 -17.71
CA VAL A 478 -8.39 0.85 -16.53
C VAL A 478 -7.43 1.34 -15.46
N VAL A 479 -7.96 1.63 -14.27
CA VAL A 479 -7.19 2.15 -13.14
C VAL A 479 -7.28 1.17 -11.98
N THR A 480 -6.13 0.67 -11.53
CA THR A 480 -6.02 -0.26 -10.40
C THR A 480 -5.19 0.34 -9.29
N ALA A 481 -5.68 0.28 -8.06
CA ALA A 481 -4.91 0.58 -6.85
C ALA A 481 -4.37 -0.72 -6.26
N PHE A 482 -3.05 -0.78 -6.07
CA PHE A 482 -2.37 -1.91 -5.46
C PHE A 482 -1.82 -1.57 -4.08
N GLY A 483 -1.91 -2.52 -3.15
CA GLY A 483 -1.11 -2.55 -1.94
C GLY A 483 0.27 -3.07 -2.27
N VAL A 484 1.28 -2.24 -2.08
CA VAL A 484 2.68 -2.56 -2.30
C VAL A 484 3.28 -3.10 -1.01
N PRO A 485 3.87 -4.31 -1.03
CA PRO A 485 4.47 -4.86 0.16
C PRO A 485 5.67 -4.06 0.67
N ALA A 486 6.01 -4.16 1.96
CA ALA A 486 7.28 -3.65 2.44
C ALA A 486 8.44 -4.41 1.78
N GLY A 487 9.50 -3.68 1.41
CA GLY A 487 10.64 -4.27 0.72
C GLY A 487 11.45 -5.19 1.63
N HIS A 488 11.82 -6.36 1.13
CA HIS A 488 12.81 -7.22 1.77
C HIS A 488 14.20 -6.68 1.45
N ARG A 489 14.92 -6.11 2.43
CA ARG A 489 16.37 -6.03 2.32
C ARG A 489 16.92 -7.45 2.43
N GLY A 490 17.34 -8.02 1.29
CA GLY A 490 18.10 -9.26 1.28
C GLY A 490 19.25 -9.15 2.30
N ARG A 491 19.35 -10.14 3.18
CA ARG A 491 20.48 -10.28 4.11
C ARG A 491 21.76 -10.18 3.27
N ARG A 492 22.48 -9.06 3.36
CA ARG A 492 23.86 -9.02 2.87
C ARG A 492 24.62 -10.02 3.73
N GLY A 493 25.04 -11.13 3.11
CA GLY A 493 25.88 -12.12 3.75
C GLY A 493 27.10 -11.43 4.35
N ALA A 494 27.36 -11.73 5.62
CA ALA A 494 28.60 -11.43 6.30
C ALA A 494 29.75 -12.26 5.70
#